data_AF-A0A7S3I688-F1
#
_entry.id   AF-A0A7S3I688-F1
#
_cell.length_a   1.000
_cell.length_b   1.000
_cell.length_c   1.000
_cell.angle_alpha   90.00
_cell.angle_beta   90.00
_cell.angle_gamma   90.00
#
_symmetry.space_group_name_H-M   'P 1'
#
loop_
_entity.id
_entity.type
_entity.pdbx_description
1 polymer ?
#
loop_
_entity_poly.entity_id
_entity_poly.type
_entity_poly.pdbx_seq_one_letter_code
_entity_poly.pdbx_strand_id
1 'polypeptide(L)'
;MGYFRAILKKGEFSERAFLLTQEVIHHSEGNYNAWFFRRKLIEKLGLSLEDEMEWLQEVGLEKEKNFQIWHHRRCIAEMLGERMDVAAEMEFMTEIFDSDRKNYHAWSYRIWLIERFQ
;
A
#
# COMPACT_ATOMS: atom_id res chain seq x y z
N MET A 1 -4.32 -11.16 -16.49
CA MET A 1 -4.01 -12.14 -15.42
C MET A 1 -3.02 -13.26 -15.80
N GLY A 2 -2.91 -13.70 -17.06
CA GLY A 2 -1.98 -14.78 -17.46
C GLY A 2 -0.49 -14.46 -17.19
N TYR A 3 -0.05 -13.26 -17.56
CA TYR A 3 1.32 -12.79 -17.31
C TYR A 3 1.68 -12.75 -15.81
N PHE A 4 0.76 -12.30 -14.96
CA PHE A 4 0.99 -12.24 -13.51
C PHE A 4 1.22 -13.64 -12.93
N ARG A 5 0.42 -14.63 -13.34
CA ARG A 5 0.61 -16.03 -12.94
C ARG A 5 1.95 -16.58 -13.41
N ALA A 6 2.38 -16.24 -14.62
CA ALA A 6 3.67 -16.69 -15.16
C ALA A 6 4.86 -16.11 -14.37
N ILE A 7 4.81 -14.81 -14.04
CA ILE A 7 5.82 -14.13 -13.21
C ILE A 7 5.86 -14.74 -11.80
N LEU A 8 4.70 -14.95 -11.17
CA LEU A 8 4.63 -15.58 -9.85
C LEU A 8 5.22 -16.99 -9.86
N LYS A 9 4.87 -17.81 -10.86
CA LYS A 9 5.39 -19.19 -10.99
C LYS A 9 6.91 -19.22 -11.18
N LYS A 10 7.46 -18.23 -11.90
CA LYS A 10 8.90 -18.11 -12.13
C LYS A 10 9.65 -17.52 -10.93
N GLY A 11 8.95 -16.85 -10.01
CA GLY A 11 9.58 -16.12 -8.91
C GLY A 11 10.45 -14.96 -9.40
N GLU A 12 10.02 -14.29 -10.46
CA GLU A 12 10.82 -13.25 -11.10
C GLU A 12 10.74 -11.92 -10.34
N PHE A 13 11.89 -11.44 -9.84
CA PHE A 13 12.04 -10.12 -9.24
C PHE A 13 12.63 -9.15 -10.27
N SER A 14 11.79 -8.31 -10.87
CA SER A 14 12.18 -7.35 -11.91
C SER A 14 11.27 -6.11 -11.88
N GLU A 15 11.75 -4.98 -12.41
CA GLU A 15 10.94 -3.76 -12.51
C GLU A 15 9.64 -3.97 -13.29
N ARG A 16 9.68 -4.75 -14.39
CA ARG A 16 8.46 -5.09 -15.14
C ARG A 16 7.46 -5.91 -14.30
N ALA A 17 7.95 -6.75 -13.39
CA ALA A 17 7.08 -7.51 -12.49
C ALA A 17 6.41 -6.55 -11.49
N PHE A 18 7.13 -5.54 -11.00
CA PHE A 18 6.61 -4.49 -10.15
C PHE A 18 5.53 -3.66 -10.84
N LEU A 19 5.79 -3.16 -12.06
CA LEU A 19 4.78 -2.45 -12.86
C LEU A 19 3.55 -3.32 -13.13
N LEU A 20 3.74 -4.62 -13.39
CA LEU A 20 2.61 -5.53 -13.57
C LEU A 20 1.75 -5.69 -12.31
N THR A 21 2.35 -5.61 -11.10
CA THR A 21 1.54 -5.67 -9.86
C THR A 21 0.59 -4.48 -9.75
N GLN A 22 1.04 -3.27 -10.12
CA GLN A 22 0.23 -2.08 -10.15
C GLN A 22 -0.98 -2.24 -11.08
N GLU A 23 -0.76 -2.73 -12.29
CA GLU A 23 -1.85 -3.02 -13.25
C GLU A 23 -2.85 -4.03 -12.69
N VAL A 24 -2.36 -5.10 -12.06
CA VAL A 24 -3.23 -6.12 -11.46
C VAL A 24 -4.06 -5.55 -10.31
N ILE A 25 -3.46 -4.70 -9.48
CA ILE A 25 -4.13 -4.04 -8.36
C ILE A 25 -5.17 -3.04 -8.87
N HIS A 26 -4.86 -2.28 -9.91
CA HIS A 26 -5.79 -1.32 -10.49
C HIS A 26 -7.07 -2.02 -10.98
N HIS A 27 -6.92 -3.15 -11.69
CA HIS A 27 -8.04 -3.93 -12.23
C HIS A 27 -8.72 -4.86 -11.21
N SER A 28 -8.00 -5.30 -10.17
CA SER A 28 -8.45 -6.29 -9.20
C SER A 28 -7.83 -6.02 -7.82
N GLU A 29 -8.23 -4.92 -7.21
CA GLU A 29 -7.76 -4.44 -5.91
C GLU A 29 -7.90 -5.45 -4.76
N GLY A 30 -8.85 -6.38 -4.83
CA GLY A 30 -8.99 -7.46 -3.85
C GLY A 30 -7.94 -8.58 -3.97
N ASN A 31 -7.06 -8.53 -4.98
CA ASN A 31 -6.08 -9.59 -5.22
C ASN A 31 -4.91 -9.53 -4.24
N TYR A 32 -5.07 -10.18 -3.09
CA TYR A 32 -4.08 -10.23 -2.02
C TYR A 32 -2.70 -10.78 -2.47
N ASN A 33 -2.66 -11.65 -3.48
CA ASN A 33 -1.38 -12.16 -4.01
C ASN A 33 -0.58 -11.06 -4.73
N ALA A 34 -1.26 -10.12 -5.40
CA ALA A 34 -0.61 -8.99 -6.05
C ALA A 34 0.04 -8.05 -5.01
N TRP A 35 -0.70 -7.72 -3.95
CA TRP A 35 -0.18 -6.90 -2.84
C TRP A 35 0.98 -7.57 -2.10
N PHE A 36 0.85 -8.86 -1.81
CA PHE A 36 1.93 -9.62 -1.19
C PHE A 36 3.20 -9.63 -2.05
N PHE A 37 3.04 -9.90 -3.35
CA PHE A 37 4.17 -9.96 -4.27
C PHE A 37 4.80 -8.58 -4.50
N ARG A 38 4.00 -7.51 -4.53
CA ARG A 38 4.47 -6.12 -4.62
C ARG A 38 5.40 -5.77 -3.45
N ARG A 39 5.02 -6.10 -2.20
CA ARG A 39 5.91 -5.93 -1.03
C ARG A 39 7.23 -6.67 -1.19
N LYS A 40 7.18 -7.90 -1.70
CA LYS A 40 8.41 -8.69 -1.95
C LYS A 40 9.28 -8.08 -3.04
N LEU A 41 8.70 -7.50 -4.08
CA LEU A 41 9.43 -6.79 -5.13
C LEU A 41 10.10 -5.53 -4.58
N ILE A 42 9.39 -4.71 -3.81
CA ILE A 42 9.93 -3.52 -3.15
C ILE A 42 11.16 -3.90 -2.31
N GLU A 43 11.02 -4.92 -1.45
CA GLU A 43 12.10 -5.41 -0.60
C GLU A 43 13.30 -5.93 -1.42
N LYS A 44 13.06 -6.71 -2.48
CA LYS A 44 14.12 -7.36 -3.26
C LYS A 44 14.84 -6.44 -4.24
N LEU A 45 14.14 -5.44 -4.76
CA LEU A 45 14.68 -4.49 -5.72
C LEU A 45 15.23 -3.22 -5.03
N GLY A 46 14.97 -3.05 -3.73
CA GLY A 46 15.39 -1.86 -2.99
C GLY A 46 14.68 -0.60 -3.48
N LEU A 47 13.39 -0.71 -3.81
CA LEU A 47 12.60 0.42 -4.27
C LEU A 47 12.31 1.39 -3.12
N SER A 48 12.14 2.66 -3.45
CA SER A 48 11.77 3.72 -2.50
C SER A 48 10.45 3.38 -1.82
N LEU A 49 10.45 3.41 -0.48
CA LEU A 49 9.23 3.19 0.31
C LEU A 49 8.39 4.47 0.36
N GLU A 50 9.06 5.60 0.27
CA GLU A 50 8.49 6.93 0.20
C GLU A 50 7.66 7.08 -1.09
N ASP A 51 8.20 6.66 -2.24
CA ASP A 51 7.47 6.67 -3.52
C ASP A 51 6.26 5.72 -3.47
N GLU A 52 6.38 4.59 -2.77
CA GLU A 52 5.27 3.66 -2.58
C GLU A 52 4.16 4.26 -1.69
N MET A 53 4.52 5.03 -0.66
CA MET A 53 3.56 5.74 0.18
C MET A 53 2.81 6.83 -0.58
N GLU A 54 3.49 7.55 -1.47
CA GLU A 54 2.89 8.53 -2.37
C GLU A 54 1.91 7.84 -3.34
N TRP A 55 2.33 6.75 -3.98
CA TRP A 55 1.43 5.96 -4.81
C TRP A 55 0.20 5.43 -4.03
N LEU A 56 0.40 4.99 -2.78
CA LEU A 56 -0.70 4.56 -1.91
C LEU A 56 -1.63 5.70 -1.49
N GLN A 57 -1.16 6.94 -1.48
CA GLN A 57 -2.00 8.10 -1.19
C GLN A 57 -2.99 8.32 -2.33
N GLU A 58 -2.51 8.30 -3.58
CA GLU A 58 -3.36 8.40 -4.77
C GLU A 58 -4.42 7.27 -4.81
N VAL A 59 -3.97 6.02 -4.67
CA VAL A 59 -4.86 4.85 -4.75
C VAL A 59 -5.81 4.78 -3.54
N GLY A 60 -5.37 5.25 -2.37
CA GLY A 60 -6.16 5.27 -1.14
C GLY A 60 -7.37 6.20 -1.22
N LEU A 61 -7.23 7.36 -1.88
CA LEU A 61 -8.34 8.29 -2.11
C LEU A 61 -9.38 7.73 -3.09
N GLU A 62 -8.95 6.99 -4.12
CA GLU A 62 -9.89 6.38 -5.07
C GLU A 62 -10.63 5.15 -4.50
N LYS A 63 -9.96 4.40 -3.61
CA LYS A 63 -10.37 3.04 -3.20
C LYS A 63 -10.37 2.88 -1.68
N GLU A 64 -10.83 3.89 -0.96
CA GLU A 64 -10.79 4.00 0.51
C GLU A 64 -11.48 2.83 1.27
N LYS A 65 -12.32 2.03 0.61
CA LYS A 65 -13.03 0.87 1.20
C LYS A 65 -12.30 -0.46 1.01
N ASN A 66 -11.15 -0.46 0.34
CA ASN A 66 -10.40 -1.67 0.07
C ASN A 66 -9.47 -2.04 1.24
N PHE A 67 -9.69 -3.21 1.84
CA PHE A 67 -8.89 -3.68 2.98
C PHE A 67 -7.39 -3.83 2.66
N GLN A 68 -7.06 -4.29 1.45
CA GLN A 68 -5.69 -4.58 1.07
C GLN A 68 -4.83 -3.31 0.99
N ILE A 69 -5.40 -2.17 0.61
CA ILE A 69 -4.71 -0.86 0.61
C ILE A 69 -4.28 -0.49 2.01
N TRP A 70 -5.20 -0.49 2.97
CA TRP A 70 -4.90 -0.13 4.37
C TRP A 70 -3.88 -1.07 4.99
N HIS A 71 -4.00 -2.37 4.73
CA HIS A 71 -3.02 -3.34 5.18
C HIS A 71 -1.65 -3.11 4.53
N HIS A 72 -1.61 -2.81 3.23
CA HIS A 72 -0.35 -2.55 2.52
C HIS A 72 0.32 -1.28 3.03
N ARG A 73 -0.45 -0.19 3.18
CA ARG A 73 0.02 1.09 3.73
C ARG A 73 0.63 0.93 5.11
N ARG A 74 -0.03 0.17 5.97
CA ARG A 74 0.53 -0.24 7.27
C ARG A 74 1.87 -0.98 7.13
N CYS A 75 1.97 -1.97 6.25
CA CYS A 75 3.23 -2.68 6.05
C CYS A 75 4.35 -1.75 5.56
N ILE A 76 4.06 -0.83 4.63
CA ILE A 76 5.07 0.12 4.13
C ILE A 76 5.51 1.08 5.24
N ALA A 77 4.57 1.60 6.04
CA ALA A 77 4.89 2.40 7.22
C ALA A 77 5.75 1.64 8.25
N GLU A 78 5.46 0.35 8.49
CA GLU A 78 6.30 -0.51 9.34
C GLU A 78 7.71 -0.70 8.77
N MET A 79 7.84 -0.81 7.44
CA MET A 79 9.14 -0.91 6.75
C MET A 79 9.93 0.40 6.77
N LEU A 80 9.25 1.56 6.74
CA LEU A 80 9.86 2.89 6.89
C LEU A 80 10.43 3.08 8.30
N GLY A 81 9.72 2.61 9.32
CA GLY A 81 10.17 2.71 10.72
C GLY A 81 10.38 4.17 11.12
N GLU A 82 11.57 4.50 11.63
CA GLU A 82 11.90 5.87 12.06
C GLU A 82 11.86 6.91 10.93
N ARG A 83 11.92 6.47 9.66
CA ARG A 83 11.79 7.36 8.50
C ARG A 83 10.34 7.71 8.15
N MET A 84 9.37 7.17 8.89
CA MET A 84 7.96 7.43 8.62
C MET A 84 7.63 8.90 8.86
N ASP A 85 7.09 9.58 7.85
CA ASP A 85 6.54 10.93 8.01
C ASP A 85 5.14 10.86 8.60
N VAL A 86 5.08 10.88 9.93
CA VAL A 86 3.82 10.83 10.69
C VAL A 86 2.96 12.07 10.44
N ALA A 87 3.57 13.23 10.15
CA ALA A 87 2.83 14.46 9.93
C ALA A 87 2.06 14.40 8.59
N ALA A 88 2.75 14.04 7.51
CA ALA A 88 2.14 13.84 6.20
C ALA A 88 1.05 12.74 6.25
N GLU A 89 1.29 11.67 7.02
CA GLU A 89 0.31 10.61 7.17
C GLU A 89 -0.96 11.08 7.89
N MET A 90 -0.82 11.94 8.90
CA MET A 90 -1.96 12.52 9.62
C MET A 90 -2.76 13.50 8.75
N GLU A 91 -2.11 14.20 7.83
CA GLU A 91 -2.77 15.01 6.80
C GLU A 91 -3.60 14.14 5.86
N PHE A 92 -3.02 13.06 5.32
CA PHE A 92 -3.75 12.07 4.52
C PHE A 92 -4.96 11.49 5.25
N MET A 93 -4.80 11.14 6.54
CA MET A 93 -5.93 10.67 7.34
C MET A 93 -7.05 11.71 7.46
N THR A 94 -6.70 12.99 7.49
CA THR A 94 -7.68 14.08 7.58
C THR A 94 -8.48 14.19 6.29
N GLU A 95 -7.84 14.09 5.14
CA GLU A 95 -8.51 14.05 3.82
C GLU A 95 -9.50 12.87 3.72
N ILE A 96 -9.10 11.68 4.15
CA ILE A 96 -9.99 10.50 4.15
C ILE A 96 -11.20 10.73 5.06
N PHE A 97 -11.02 11.33 6.25
CA PHE A 97 -12.15 11.62 7.13
C PHE A 97 -13.04 12.74 6.62
N ASP A 98 -12.50 13.71 5.87
CA ASP A 98 -13.33 14.73 5.24
C ASP A 98 -14.25 14.14 4.17
N SER A 99 -13.79 13.10 3.46
CA SER A 99 -14.60 12.29 2.53
C SER A 99 -15.60 11.37 3.25
N ASP A 100 -15.11 10.51 4.15
CA ASP A 100 -15.91 9.58 4.95
C ASP A 100 -15.45 9.53 6.41
N ARG A 101 -16.07 10.38 7.24
CA ARG A 101 -15.83 10.46 8.69
C ARG A 101 -16.06 9.14 9.43
N LYS A 102 -16.76 8.18 8.84
CA LYS A 102 -17.11 6.88 9.47
C LYS A 102 -16.32 5.71 8.87
N ASN A 103 -15.32 5.98 8.02
CA ASN A 103 -14.50 4.93 7.42
C ASN A 103 -13.80 4.10 8.52
N TYR A 104 -14.25 2.86 8.67
CA TYR A 104 -13.77 1.96 9.72
C TYR A 104 -12.28 1.62 9.56
N HIS A 105 -11.84 1.43 8.33
CA HIS A 105 -10.45 1.11 8.04
C HIS A 105 -9.53 2.29 8.36
N ALA A 106 -9.97 3.50 8.00
CA ALA A 106 -9.24 4.73 8.31
C ALA A 106 -9.11 4.93 9.83
N TRP A 107 -10.19 4.76 10.60
CA TRP A 107 -10.13 4.84 12.06
C TRP A 107 -9.20 3.79 12.68
N SER A 108 -9.32 2.53 12.25
CA SER A 108 -8.45 1.46 12.73
C SER A 108 -6.97 1.73 12.41
N TYR A 109 -6.70 2.29 11.22
CA TYR A 109 -5.35 2.63 10.81
C TYR A 109 -4.79 3.81 11.63
N ARG A 110 -5.59 4.85 11.87
CA ARG A 110 -5.18 6.01 12.69
C ARG A 110 -4.85 5.63 14.12
N ILE A 111 -5.64 4.77 14.76
CA ILE A 111 -5.35 4.27 16.11
C ILE A 111 -3.98 3.58 16.11
N TRP A 112 -3.76 2.67 15.16
CA TRP A 112 -2.49 1.96 15.04
C TRP A 112 -1.30 2.92 14.79
N LEU A 113 -1.47 3.92 13.92
CA LEU A 113 -0.43 4.89 13.59
C LEU A 113 0.04 5.65 14.85
N ILE A 114 -0.92 6.11 15.67
CA ILE A 114 -0.65 6.77 16.95
C ILE A 114 0.08 5.81 17.89
N GLU A 115 -0.48 4.62 18.15
CA GLU A 115 0.14 3.64 19.06
C GLU A 115 1.56 3.23 18.67
N ARG A 116 1.89 3.27 17.37
CA ARG A 116 3.17 2.79 16.85
C ARG A 116 4.24 3.88 16.78
N PHE A 117 3.87 5.14 16.56
CA PHE A 117 4.80 6.22 16.23
C PHE A 117 4.65 7.49 17.09
N GLN A 118 3.66 7.57 17.99
CA GLN A 118 3.47 8.67 18.93
C GLN A 118 3.44 8.18 20.37
#